data_AF-A0A7S2YPA5-F1
#
_entry.id   AF-A0A7S2YPA5-F1
#
_cell.length_a   1.000
_cell.length_b   1.000
_cell.length_c   1.000
_cell.angle_alpha   90.00
_cell.angle_beta   90.00
_cell.angle_gamma   90.00
#
_symmetry.space_group_name_H-M   'P 1'
#
loop_
_entity.id
_entity.type
_entity.pdbx_description
1 polymer ?
#
loop_
_entity_poly.entity_id
_entity_poly.type
_entity_poly.pdbx_seq_one_letter_code
_entity_poly.pdbx_strand_id
1 'polypeptide(L)'
;MMKYTLLAMALTATTTSHAFAPVAQPSTSSTSSMLHSTSLLARDMGAEIRREVNYQPGKADTDFARRYGHLVGAQVRTVGEAFAQFTKELGYTVNPLYKNMVTDLVGTTHLITVNARFQRDPLWCLGIVTALDLLLKNYPEGTEMSENIMTALLSSVGMDLAEVRSEAATMQAWAQGQSRESIEAALQGQGDSELASIAKRASGDDLWMYSRYFGIGLLKLMETVGINMDKDEVYPVMEDWMSNKLGRSPMTACADSDLFFKVKSKLDMMETMMKEIEIREKKRMAERLEEKAEAALRAAEREKEWQKEVDAANKEKVDA
;
A
#
# COMPACT_ATOMS: atom_id res chain seq x y z
N MET A 1 -20.87 -24.21 33.79
CA MET A 1 -21.77 -23.16 33.28
C MET A 1 -21.62 -21.91 34.14
N MET A 2 -20.85 -20.93 33.69
CA MET A 2 -20.94 -19.55 34.19
C MET A 2 -20.48 -18.65 33.05
N LYS A 3 -21.43 -17.82 32.59
CA LYS A 3 -21.31 -16.91 31.45
C LYS A 3 -20.53 -15.68 31.91
N TYR A 4 -19.40 -15.39 31.27
CA TYR A 4 -18.73 -14.09 31.43
C TYR A 4 -19.22 -13.15 30.32
N THR A 5 -20.02 -12.20 30.78
CA THR A 5 -20.67 -11.14 30.01
C THR A 5 -19.62 -10.15 29.52
N LEU A 6 -19.62 -9.88 28.20
CA LEU A 6 -18.91 -8.79 27.56
C LEU A 6 -19.25 -7.45 28.24
N LEU A 7 -18.23 -6.73 28.71
CA LEU A 7 -18.34 -5.31 29.04
C LEU A 7 -17.84 -4.51 27.84
N ALA A 8 -18.76 -4.12 26.96
CA ALA A 8 -18.50 -3.18 25.88
C ALA A 8 -18.42 -1.76 26.46
N MET A 9 -17.21 -1.21 26.51
CA MET A 9 -16.98 0.19 26.87
C MET A 9 -17.15 1.04 25.62
N ALA A 10 -18.34 1.63 25.45
CA ALA A 10 -18.63 2.59 24.40
C ALA A 10 -17.91 3.91 24.70
N LEU A 11 -16.76 4.14 24.06
CA LEU A 11 -16.11 5.43 24.03
C LEU A 11 -16.62 6.20 22.80
N THR A 12 -17.71 6.94 22.98
CA THR A 12 -18.15 7.96 22.01
C THR A 12 -17.23 9.17 22.12
N ALA A 13 -16.05 9.08 21.52
CA ALA A 13 -15.27 10.26 21.16
C ALA A 13 -15.66 10.63 19.73
N THR A 14 -16.36 11.75 19.60
CA THR A 14 -16.65 12.42 18.33
C THR A 14 -15.35 12.72 17.60
N THR A 15 -14.88 11.79 16.77
CA THR A 15 -13.82 12.04 15.81
C THR A 15 -14.38 12.91 14.70
N THR A 16 -13.82 14.08 14.52
CA THR A 16 -14.09 14.99 13.40
C THR A 16 -13.82 14.27 12.08
N SER A 17 -14.88 13.87 11.39
CA SER A 17 -14.89 12.94 10.24
C SER A 17 -14.31 13.50 8.92
N HIS A 18 -13.42 14.49 8.92
CA HIS A 18 -13.03 15.21 7.69
C HIS A 18 -11.52 15.38 7.44
N ALA A 19 -10.63 14.65 8.14
CA ALA A 19 -9.18 14.80 7.94
C ALA A 19 -8.57 13.94 6.81
N PHE A 20 -9.34 13.01 6.21
CA PHE A 20 -8.86 12.06 5.20
C PHE A 20 -9.64 12.06 3.88
N ALA A 21 -10.54 13.02 3.69
CA ALA A 21 -11.10 13.30 2.37
C ALA A 21 -10.32 14.48 1.77
N PRO A 22 -9.97 14.47 0.47
CA PRO A 22 -9.71 15.72 -0.21
C PRO A 22 -10.93 16.63 0.04
N VAL A 23 -10.70 17.91 0.32
CA VAL A 23 -11.77 18.92 0.28
C VAL A 23 -12.49 18.70 -1.06
N ALA A 24 -13.76 18.31 -0.99
CA ALA A 24 -14.62 18.26 -2.16
C ALA A 24 -14.82 19.71 -2.60
N GLN A 25 -13.87 20.24 -3.37
CA GLN A 25 -14.19 21.32 -4.28
C GLN A 25 -15.31 20.78 -5.18
N PRO A 26 -16.37 21.56 -5.43
CA PRO A 26 -17.35 21.17 -6.43
C PRO A 26 -16.59 20.92 -7.72
N SER A 27 -16.46 19.65 -8.11
CA SER A 27 -15.97 19.27 -9.41
C SER A 27 -17.05 19.71 -10.40
N THR A 28 -16.98 20.95 -10.83
CA THR A 28 -17.31 21.24 -12.22
C THR A 28 -16.40 20.31 -13.02
N SER A 29 -16.98 19.26 -13.56
CA SER A 29 -16.36 18.41 -14.57
C SER A 29 -16.09 19.27 -15.80
N SER A 30 -15.05 20.10 -15.72
CA SER A 30 -14.40 20.67 -16.89
C SER A 30 -13.58 19.53 -17.47
N THR A 31 -14.20 18.78 -18.37
CA THR A 31 -13.48 18.05 -19.41
C THR A 31 -12.56 19.06 -20.08
N SER A 32 -11.28 19.06 -19.71
CA SER A 32 -10.23 19.70 -20.49
C SER A 32 -10.02 18.88 -21.76
N SER A 33 -11.01 18.89 -22.66
CA SER A 33 -10.67 18.83 -24.07
C SER A 33 -9.70 20.00 -24.30
N MET A 34 -8.53 19.75 -24.88
CA MET A 34 -7.72 20.82 -25.45
C MET A 34 -8.55 21.49 -26.55
N LEU A 35 -9.41 22.42 -26.15
CA LEU A 35 -9.89 23.48 -27.01
C LEU A 35 -8.65 24.33 -27.24
N HIS A 36 -7.98 24.10 -28.36
CA HIS A 36 -7.25 25.19 -29.01
C HIS A 36 -8.25 26.36 -29.10
N SER A 37 -8.08 27.36 -28.25
CA SER A 37 -9.02 28.45 -28.02
C SER A 37 -9.01 29.49 -29.14
N THR A 38 -8.69 29.07 -30.35
CA THR A 38 -8.78 29.87 -31.56
C THR A 38 -9.83 29.21 -32.45
N SER A 39 -11.04 29.79 -32.44
CA SER A 39 -12.17 29.45 -33.32
C SER A 39 -13.24 28.48 -32.78
N LEU A 40 -13.94 28.88 -31.71
CA LEU A 40 -15.25 28.29 -31.35
C LEU A 40 -16.41 28.80 -32.22
N LEU A 41 -16.20 29.85 -33.01
CA LEU A 41 -17.24 30.43 -33.89
C LEU A 41 -17.23 29.88 -35.32
N ALA A 42 -16.32 28.97 -35.67
CA ALA A 42 -16.23 28.41 -37.03
C ALA A 42 -16.35 26.87 -37.13
N ARG A 43 -16.58 26.15 -36.02
CA ARG A 43 -16.84 24.70 -36.05
C ARG A 43 -18.33 24.42 -35.94
N ASP A 44 -18.84 23.62 -36.88
CA ASP A 44 -20.23 23.14 -36.91
C ASP A 44 -20.54 22.34 -35.63
N MET A 45 -21.14 22.99 -34.63
CA MET A 45 -21.57 22.36 -33.39
C MET A 45 -22.49 21.15 -33.64
N GLY A 46 -23.22 21.11 -34.75
CA GLY A 46 -24.07 19.98 -35.11
C GLY A 46 -23.28 18.72 -35.47
N ALA A 47 -22.07 18.86 -36.02
CA ALA A 47 -21.19 17.72 -36.30
C ALA A 47 -20.60 17.11 -35.02
N GLU A 48 -20.18 17.95 -34.06
CA GLU A 48 -19.59 17.49 -32.80
C GLU A 48 -20.63 16.81 -31.89
N ILE A 49 -21.86 17.34 -31.82
CA ILE A 49 -22.97 16.70 -31.09
C ILE A 49 -23.31 15.33 -31.70
N ARG A 50 -23.35 15.22 -33.03
CA ARG A 50 -23.59 13.93 -33.71
C ARG A 50 -22.48 12.92 -33.46
N ARG A 51 -21.23 13.37 -33.31
CA ARG A 51 -20.09 12.52 -32.98
C ARG A 51 -20.17 11.99 -31.54
N GLU A 52 -20.58 12.84 -30.59
CA GLU A 52 -20.82 12.45 -29.20
C GLU A 52 -21.97 11.44 -29.08
N VAL A 53 -23.11 11.71 -29.73
CA VAL A 53 -24.30 10.85 -29.65
C VAL A 53 -24.12 9.51 -30.37
N ASN A 54 -23.31 9.46 -31.43
CA ASN A 54 -23.04 8.24 -32.20
C ASN A 54 -21.71 7.55 -31.82
N TYR A 55 -21.11 7.90 -30.67
CA TYR A 55 -19.87 7.26 -30.25
C TYR A 55 -20.07 5.75 -30.07
N GLN A 56 -19.35 4.96 -30.86
CA GLN A 56 -19.27 3.51 -30.68
C GLN A 56 -17.89 3.15 -30.11
N PRO A 57 -17.84 2.58 -28.89
CA PRO A 57 -16.58 2.16 -28.28
C PRO A 57 -15.77 1.26 -29.23
N GLY A 58 -14.48 1.56 -29.38
CA GLY A 58 -13.55 0.80 -30.25
C GLY A 58 -13.69 0.99 -31.76
N LYS A 59 -14.68 1.77 -32.24
CA LYS A 59 -14.83 2.08 -33.67
C LYS A 59 -14.32 3.46 -34.07
N ALA A 60 -13.74 4.20 -33.13
CA ALA A 60 -13.06 5.45 -33.44
C ALA A 60 -11.81 5.16 -34.29
N ASP A 61 -11.53 6.00 -35.27
CA ASP A 61 -10.29 5.90 -36.05
C ASP A 61 -9.13 6.55 -35.28
N THR A 62 -8.70 5.88 -34.21
CA THR A 62 -7.57 6.30 -33.37
C THR A 62 -6.59 5.15 -33.22
N ASP A 63 -5.30 5.46 -33.03
CA ASP A 63 -4.27 4.42 -32.84
C ASP A 63 -4.56 3.53 -31.62
N PHE A 64 -5.18 4.11 -30.59
CA PHE A 64 -5.65 3.36 -29.42
C PHE A 64 -6.71 2.32 -29.79
N ALA A 65 -7.72 2.70 -30.58
CA ALA A 65 -8.77 1.77 -31.01
C ALA A 65 -8.24 0.72 -32.01
N ARG A 66 -7.28 1.07 -32.87
CA ARG A 66 -6.61 0.10 -33.74
C ARG A 66 -5.86 -0.96 -32.94
N ARG A 67 -5.19 -0.58 -31.85
CA ARG A 67 -4.42 -1.53 -31.01
C ARG A 67 -5.28 -2.32 -30.03
N TYR A 68 -6.24 -1.67 -29.36
CA TYR A 68 -7.01 -2.26 -28.25
C TYR A 68 -8.49 -2.47 -28.56
N GLY A 69 -8.95 -2.17 -29.78
CA GLY A 69 -10.36 -2.30 -30.16
C GLY A 69 -10.90 -3.73 -30.05
N HIS A 70 -10.02 -4.74 -30.16
CA HIS A 70 -10.37 -6.14 -29.94
C HIS A 70 -10.77 -6.47 -28.49
N LEU A 71 -10.45 -5.59 -27.53
CA LEU A 71 -10.82 -5.74 -26.12
C LEU A 71 -12.18 -5.12 -25.79
N VAL A 72 -12.85 -4.48 -26.75
CA VAL A 72 -14.17 -3.89 -26.50
C VAL A 72 -15.20 -4.97 -26.20
N GLY A 73 -15.90 -4.80 -25.07
CA GLY A 73 -16.87 -5.78 -24.58
C GLY A 73 -16.24 -6.98 -23.86
N ALA A 74 -14.92 -7.00 -23.67
CA ALA A 74 -14.28 -7.98 -22.81
C ALA A 74 -14.86 -7.86 -21.39
N GLN A 75 -15.20 -9.00 -20.81
CA GLN A 75 -15.67 -9.06 -19.42
C GLN A 75 -14.46 -8.92 -18.49
N VAL A 76 -14.24 -7.69 -18.03
CA VAL A 76 -13.19 -7.35 -17.07
C VAL A 76 -13.75 -7.49 -15.68
N ARG A 77 -13.00 -8.16 -14.79
CA ARG A 77 -13.37 -8.25 -13.38
C ARG A 77 -13.55 -6.86 -12.78
N THR A 78 -14.57 -6.68 -11.97
CA THR A 78 -14.79 -5.44 -11.23
C THR A 78 -13.86 -5.37 -10.03
N VAL A 79 -13.65 -4.16 -9.52
CA VAL A 79 -12.92 -3.94 -8.25
C VAL A 79 -13.60 -4.72 -7.11
N GLY A 80 -14.94 -4.80 -7.09
CA GLY A 80 -15.69 -5.56 -6.09
C GLY A 80 -15.43 -7.07 -6.15
N GLU A 81 -15.29 -7.63 -7.35
CA GLU A 81 -14.93 -9.04 -7.53
C GLU A 81 -13.50 -9.33 -7.09
N ALA A 82 -12.55 -8.44 -7.41
CA ALA A 82 -11.17 -8.56 -6.93
C ALA A 82 -11.11 -8.52 -5.39
N PHE A 83 -11.86 -7.62 -4.75
CA PHE A 83 -11.96 -7.57 -3.28
C PHE A 83 -12.61 -8.83 -2.69
N ALA A 84 -13.65 -9.36 -3.33
CA ALA A 84 -14.30 -10.59 -2.88
C ALA A 84 -13.32 -11.77 -2.96
N GLN A 85 -12.52 -11.84 -4.03
CA GLN A 85 -11.48 -12.86 -4.18
C GLN A 85 -10.37 -12.71 -3.14
N PHE A 86 -9.83 -11.49 -2.95
CA PHE A 86 -8.84 -11.20 -1.91
C PHE A 86 -9.32 -11.64 -0.53
N THR A 87 -10.56 -11.30 -0.16
CA THR A 87 -11.12 -11.65 1.16
C THR A 87 -11.32 -13.17 1.29
N LYS A 88 -11.73 -13.83 0.21
CA LYS A 88 -11.92 -15.28 0.16
C LYS A 88 -10.60 -16.03 0.30
N GLU A 89 -9.55 -15.57 -0.37
CA GLU A 89 -8.22 -16.19 -0.36
C GLU A 89 -7.50 -15.94 0.96
N LEU A 90 -7.58 -14.72 1.49
CA LEU A 90 -6.96 -14.39 2.77
C LEU A 90 -7.60 -15.18 3.92
N GLY A 91 -8.92 -15.36 3.92
CA GLY A 91 -9.65 -16.13 4.94
C GLY A 91 -9.69 -15.48 6.33
N TYR A 92 -9.01 -14.35 6.53
CA TYR A 92 -8.92 -13.60 7.78
C TYR A 92 -9.24 -12.12 7.56
N THR A 93 -9.63 -11.43 8.62
CA THR A 93 -9.80 -9.97 8.59
C THR A 93 -8.47 -9.27 8.73
N VAL A 94 -8.14 -8.37 7.80
CA VAL A 94 -6.97 -7.49 7.91
C VAL A 94 -7.07 -6.64 9.18
N ASN A 95 -5.94 -6.46 9.85
CA ASN A 95 -5.81 -5.64 11.04
C ASN A 95 -6.38 -4.23 10.76
N PRO A 96 -7.25 -3.69 11.64
CA PRO A 96 -7.90 -2.40 11.40
C PRO A 96 -6.94 -1.25 11.11
N LEU A 97 -5.71 -1.26 11.66
CA LEU A 97 -4.70 -0.23 11.40
C LEU A 97 -4.19 -0.25 9.96
N TYR A 98 -4.15 -1.45 9.35
CA TYR A 98 -3.63 -1.67 7.99
C TYR A 98 -4.74 -1.76 6.95
N LYS A 99 -5.99 -2.00 7.38
CA LYS A 99 -7.13 -2.30 6.51
C LYS A 99 -7.24 -1.32 5.34
N ASN A 100 -7.25 -0.02 5.61
CA ASN A 100 -7.40 0.99 4.56
C ASN A 100 -6.26 0.95 3.53
N MET A 101 -5.02 0.77 3.99
CA MET A 101 -3.84 0.72 3.10
C MET A 101 -3.83 -0.55 2.25
N VAL A 102 -4.14 -1.71 2.87
CA VAL A 102 -4.22 -2.99 2.15
C VAL A 102 -5.35 -2.96 1.12
N THR A 103 -6.53 -2.44 1.49
CA THR A 103 -7.65 -2.35 0.54
C THR A 103 -7.36 -1.38 -0.61
N ASP A 104 -6.70 -0.24 -0.34
CA ASP A 104 -6.27 0.69 -1.38
C ASP A 104 -5.28 0.02 -2.37
N LEU A 105 -4.33 -0.78 -1.86
CA LEU A 105 -3.40 -1.52 -2.70
C LEU A 105 -4.09 -2.60 -3.53
N VAL A 106 -5.07 -3.34 -3.00
CA VAL A 106 -5.84 -4.32 -3.79
C VAL A 106 -6.59 -3.61 -4.93
N GLY A 107 -7.31 -2.53 -4.61
CA GLY A 107 -8.06 -1.76 -5.60
C GLY A 107 -7.15 -1.12 -6.66
N THR A 108 -6.05 -0.51 -6.23
CA THR A 108 -5.09 0.15 -7.13
C THR A 108 -4.38 -0.86 -8.03
N THR A 109 -3.93 -1.99 -7.47
CA THR A 109 -3.30 -3.06 -8.28
C THR A 109 -4.28 -3.61 -9.30
N HIS A 110 -5.55 -3.82 -8.91
CA HIS A 110 -6.59 -4.23 -9.85
C HIS A 110 -6.75 -3.23 -11.00
N LEU A 111 -6.94 -1.94 -10.70
CA LEU A 111 -7.11 -0.89 -11.71
C LEU A 111 -5.91 -0.76 -12.67
N ILE A 112 -4.70 -0.98 -12.17
CA ILE A 112 -3.49 -1.02 -13.00
C ILE A 112 -3.54 -2.23 -13.92
N THR A 113 -3.76 -3.42 -13.38
CA THR A 113 -3.64 -4.70 -14.11
C THR A 113 -4.72 -4.89 -15.18
N VAL A 114 -5.92 -4.35 -14.97
CA VAL A 114 -7.01 -4.43 -15.96
C VAL A 114 -6.91 -3.39 -17.07
N ASN A 115 -6.00 -2.42 -16.98
CA ASN A 115 -5.84 -1.43 -18.03
C ASN A 115 -5.31 -2.10 -19.30
N ALA A 116 -5.93 -1.85 -20.46
CA ALA A 116 -5.50 -2.43 -21.73
C ALA A 116 -4.02 -2.12 -22.08
N ARG A 117 -3.49 -1.00 -21.60
CA ARG A 117 -2.10 -0.58 -21.83
C ARG A 117 -1.10 -1.20 -20.85
N PHE A 118 -1.59 -1.87 -19.80
CA PHE A 118 -0.73 -2.45 -18.79
C PHE A 118 0.12 -3.57 -19.38
N GLN A 119 1.41 -3.49 -19.11
CA GLN A 119 2.35 -4.56 -19.37
C GLN A 119 3.15 -4.76 -18.09
N ARG A 120 3.16 -6.00 -17.61
CA ARG A 120 3.97 -6.40 -16.46
C ARG A 120 5.43 -6.44 -16.89
N ASP A 121 6.30 -5.89 -16.08
CA ASP A 121 7.74 -5.92 -16.28
C ASP A 121 8.48 -6.10 -14.95
N PRO A 122 9.75 -6.56 -14.97
CA PRO A 122 10.52 -6.76 -13.75
C PRO A 122 10.69 -5.53 -12.85
N LEU A 123 10.65 -4.31 -13.42
CA LEU A 123 10.73 -3.07 -12.64
C LEU A 123 9.41 -2.81 -11.89
N TRP A 124 8.27 -3.06 -12.53
CA TRP A 124 6.96 -3.06 -11.89
C TRP A 124 6.89 -4.10 -10.78
N CYS A 125 7.38 -5.33 -11.03
CA CYS A 125 7.45 -6.39 -10.03
C CYS A 125 8.29 -5.97 -8.82
N LEU A 126 9.46 -5.36 -9.05
CA LEU A 126 10.31 -4.81 -8.00
C LEU A 126 9.57 -3.77 -7.15
N GLY A 127 8.83 -2.87 -7.80
CA GLY A 127 8.11 -1.81 -7.09
C GLY A 127 6.91 -2.29 -6.27
N ILE A 128 6.10 -3.23 -6.77
CA ILE A 128 4.98 -3.77 -5.98
C ILE A 128 5.47 -4.58 -4.79
N VAL A 129 6.52 -5.39 -4.95
CA VAL A 129 7.15 -6.11 -3.84
C VAL A 129 7.69 -5.13 -2.81
N THR A 130 8.43 -4.10 -3.24
CA THR A 130 8.96 -3.05 -2.35
C THR A 130 7.84 -2.33 -1.58
N ALA A 131 6.72 -2.01 -2.23
CA ALA A 131 5.59 -1.35 -1.58
C ALA A 131 4.93 -2.24 -0.52
N LEU A 132 4.74 -3.53 -0.84
CA LEU A 132 4.12 -4.49 0.07
C LEU A 132 5.03 -4.83 1.25
N ASP A 133 6.33 -5.03 1.01
CA ASP A 133 7.31 -5.29 2.06
C ASP A 133 7.41 -4.08 3.01
N LEU A 134 7.41 -2.85 2.48
CA LEU A 134 7.39 -1.64 3.30
C LEU A 134 6.13 -1.57 4.17
N LEU A 135 4.96 -1.83 3.59
CA LEU A 135 3.69 -1.78 4.31
C LEU A 135 3.64 -2.85 5.41
N LEU A 136 4.07 -4.08 5.11
CA LEU A 136 3.82 -5.25 5.96
C LEU A 136 5.01 -5.65 6.84
N LYS A 137 6.12 -4.88 6.81
CA LYS A 137 7.35 -5.13 7.58
C LYS A 137 7.12 -5.44 9.06
N ASN A 138 6.20 -4.71 9.71
CA ASN A 138 5.92 -4.81 11.14
C ASN A 138 4.46 -5.18 11.40
N TYR A 139 3.87 -5.99 10.53
CA TYR A 139 2.49 -6.41 10.69
C TYR A 139 2.30 -7.19 12.01
N PRO A 140 1.32 -6.84 12.88
CA PRO A 140 1.25 -7.35 14.27
C PRO A 140 1.15 -8.87 14.39
N GLU A 141 0.48 -9.51 13.44
CA GLU A 141 0.20 -10.95 13.42
C GLU A 141 1.37 -11.78 12.87
N GLY A 142 2.51 -11.15 12.55
CA GLY A 142 3.75 -11.80 12.14
C GLY A 142 3.90 -11.98 10.61
N THR A 143 5.09 -12.43 10.21
CA THR A 143 5.51 -12.52 8.80
C THR A 143 4.63 -13.47 7.97
N GLU A 144 4.14 -14.57 8.55
CA GLU A 144 3.26 -15.50 7.82
C GLU A 144 1.96 -14.83 7.37
N MET A 145 1.38 -13.95 8.20
CA MET A 145 0.18 -13.21 7.81
C MET A 145 0.50 -12.17 6.74
N SER A 146 1.64 -11.49 6.83
CA SER A 146 2.12 -10.59 5.77
C SER A 146 2.24 -11.32 4.42
N GLU A 147 2.85 -12.51 4.41
CA GLU A 147 2.98 -13.36 3.22
C GLU A 147 1.62 -13.78 2.65
N ASN A 148 0.67 -14.16 3.52
CA ASN A 148 -0.69 -14.51 3.11
C ASN A 148 -1.42 -13.30 2.50
N ILE A 149 -1.24 -12.11 3.05
CA ILE A 149 -1.81 -10.86 2.49
C ILE A 149 -1.21 -10.58 1.10
N MET A 150 0.10 -10.70 0.93
CA MET A 150 0.77 -10.50 -0.36
C MET A 150 0.28 -11.53 -1.40
N THR A 151 0.19 -12.79 -0.99
CA THR A 151 -0.27 -13.89 -1.84
C THR A 151 -1.71 -13.67 -2.28
N ALA A 152 -2.62 -13.37 -1.34
CA ALA A 152 -4.03 -13.11 -1.65
C ALA A 152 -4.20 -11.85 -2.51
N LEU A 153 -3.39 -10.81 -2.30
CA LEU A 153 -3.46 -9.59 -3.11
C LEU A 153 -3.08 -9.86 -4.56
N LEU A 154 -1.95 -10.54 -4.80
CA LEU A 154 -1.50 -10.84 -6.17
C LEU A 154 -2.41 -11.89 -6.84
N SER A 155 -2.85 -12.90 -6.11
CA SER A 155 -3.76 -13.92 -6.64
C SER A 155 -5.13 -13.32 -6.99
N SER A 156 -5.61 -12.33 -6.23
CA SER A 156 -6.83 -11.59 -6.57
C SER A 156 -6.77 -10.89 -7.93
N VAL A 157 -5.60 -10.48 -8.40
CA VAL A 157 -5.39 -9.90 -9.74
C VAL A 157 -4.91 -10.92 -10.78
N GLY A 158 -4.84 -12.21 -10.42
CA GLY A 158 -4.45 -13.30 -11.31
C GLY A 158 -2.94 -13.44 -11.49
N MET A 159 -2.15 -12.99 -10.50
CA MET A 159 -0.70 -13.11 -10.49
C MET A 159 -0.22 -14.06 -9.38
N ASP A 160 0.91 -14.70 -9.61
CA ASP A 160 1.57 -15.54 -8.62
C ASP A 160 2.66 -14.76 -7.87
N LEU A 161 2.71 -14.89 -6.54
CA LEU A 161 3.68 -14.17 -5.71
C LEU A 161 5.12 -14.65 -5.98
N ALA A 162 5.33 -15.94 -6.21
CA ALA A 162 6.68 -16.47 -6.44
C ALA A 162 7.23 -15.99 -7.78
N GLU A 163 6.41 -15.95 -8.84
CA GLU A 163 6.80 -15.37 -10.14
C GLU A 163 7.15 -13.88 -10.01
N VAL A 164 6.29 -13.10 -9.35
CA VAL A 164 6.52 -11.65 -9.16
C VAL A 164 7.80 -11.40 -8.35
N ARG A 165 8.06 -12.20 -7.30
CA ARG A 165 9.30 -12.11 -6.52
C ARG A 165 10.53 -12.53 -7.31
N SER A 166 10.42 -13.57 -8.13
CA SER A 166 11.52 -14.02 -8.97
C SER A 166 11.95 -12.93 -9.96
N GLU A 167 11.00 -12.27 -10.62
CA GLU A 167 11.31 -11.17 -11.55
C GLU A 167 11.86 -9.93 -10.82
N ALA A 168 11.27 -9.57 -9.68
CA ALA A 168 11.80 -8.51 -8.83
C ALA A 168 13.26 -8.79 -8.42
N ALA A 169 13.56 -10.04 -8.05
CA ALA A 169 14.90 -10.46 -7.65
C ALA A 169 15.91 -10.38 -8.81
N THR A 170 15.51 -10.74 -10.03
CA THR A 170 16.37 -10.57 -11.22
C THR A 170 16.76 -9.10 -11.42
N MET A 171 15.80 -8.19 -11.39
CA MET A 171 16.05 -6.76 -11.53
C MET A 171 16.93 -6.22 -10.38
N GLN A 172 16.63 -6.62 -9.15
CA GLN A 172 17.39 -6.21 -7.96
C GLN A 172 18.84 -6.72 -7.99
N ALA A 173 19.05 -7.99 -8.36
CA ALA A 173 20.37 -8.60 -8.44
C ALA A 173 21.23 -7.95 -9.52
N TRP A 174 20.64 -7.64 -10.69
CA TRP A 174 21.32 -6.89 -11.73
C TRP A 174 21.75 -5.51 -11.22
N ALA A 175 20.84 -4.78 -10.55
CA ALA A 175 21.08 -3.43 -10.06
C ALA A 175 22.17 -3.34 -8.97
N GLN A 176 22.32 -4.35 -8.10
CA GLN A 176 23.33 -4.37 -7.03
C GLN A 176 24.78 -4.24 -7.53
N GLY A 177 25.06 -4.66 -8.77
CA GLY A 177 26.38 -4.56 -9.38
C GLY A 177 26.59 -3.30 -10.24
N GLN A 178 25.61 -2.41 -10.32
CA GLN A 178 25.66 -1.25 -11.21
C GLN A 178 26.04 0.03 -10.47
N SER A 179 26.73 0.93 -11.20
CA SER A 179 26.84 2.32 -10.79
C SER A 179 25.58 3.10 -11.20
N ARG A 180 25.41 4.29 -10.64
CA ARG A 180 24.35 5.22 -11.02
C ARG A 180 24.35 5.50 -12.53
N GLU A 181 25.52 5.71 -13.12
CA GLU A 181 25.68 6.02 -14.55
C GLU A 181 25.24 4.84 -15.42
N SER A 182 25.48 3.60 -14.97
CA SER A 182 25.04 2.40 -15.67
C SER A 182 23.51 2.26 -15.66
N ILE A 183 22.86 2.55 -14.52
CA ILE A 183 21.39 2.62 -14.45
C ILE A 183 20.85 3.70 -15.38
N GLU A 184 21.44 4.90 -15.36
CA GLU A 184 21.02 6.01 -16.23
C GLU A 184 21.21 5.69 -17.72
N ALA A 185 22.30 5.02 -18.09
CA ALA A 185 22.53 4.55 -19.47
C ALA A 185 21.49 3.51 -19.87
N ALA A 186 21.16 2.56 -18.99
CA ALA A 186 20.09 1.60 -19.23
C ALA A 186 18.72 2.30 -19.35
N LEU A 187 18.42 3.32 -18.56
CA LEU A 187 17.18 4.11 -18.69
C LEU A 187 17.09 4.90 -20.00
N GLN A 188 18.22 5.18 -20.65
CA GLN A 188 18.27 5.73 -22.02
C GLN A 188 18.13 4.64 -23.10
N GLY A 189 17.96 3.38 -22.71
CA GLY A 189 17.94 2.24 -23.62
C GLY A 189 19.32 1.82 -24.12
N GLN A 190 20.41 2.20 -23.45
CA GLN A 190 21.74 1.74 -23.82
C GLN A 190 22.02 0.35 -23.22
N GLY A 191 22.70 -0.51 -24.00
CA GLY A 191 23.00 -1.88 -23.62
C GLY A 191 21.82 -2.85 -23.78
N ASP A 192 22.01 -4.04 -23.19
CA ASP A 192 21.15 -5.23 -23.36
C ASP A 192 20.50 -5.70 -22.03
N SER A 193 20.50 -4.85 -21.00
CA SER A 193 19.83 -5.19 -19.74
C SER A 193 18.31 -5.23 -19.89
N GLU A 194 17.64 -5.89 -18.94
CA GLU A 194 16.17 -5.86 -18.86
C GLU A 194 15.65 -4.44 -18.68
N LEU A 195 16.34 -3.61 -17.87
CA LEU A 195 16.00 -2.20 -17.71
C LEU A 195 16.13 -1.42 -19.03
N ALA A 196 17.17 -1.68 -19.83
CA ALA A 196 17.31 -1.07 -21.15
C ALA A 196 16.20 -1.49 -22.11
N SER A 197 15.77 -2.75 -22.04
CA SER A 197 14.64 -3.24 -22.83
C SER A 197 13.31 -2.60 -22.39
N ILE A 198 13.10 -2.42 -21.09
CA ILE A 198 11.95 -1.68 -20.53
C ILE A 198 11.98 -0.23 -21.00
N ALA A 199 13.13 0.44 -20.92
CA ALA A 199 13.32 1.82 -21.35
C ALA A 199 13.03 2.03 -22.83
N LYS A 200 13.53 1.14 -23.71
CA LYS A 200 13.23 1.17 -25.15
C LYS A 200 11.73 1.04 -25.44
N ARG A 201 11.01 0.17 -24.72
CA ARG A 201 9.55 0.07 -24.84
C ARG A 201 8.86 1.32 -24.32
N ALA A 202 9.29 1.81 -23.17
CA ALA A 202 8.74 3.00 -22.55
C ALA A 202 8.91 4.22 -23.44
N SER A 203 10.06 4.44 -24.10
CA SER A 203 10.29 5.59 -24.98
C SER A 203 9.72 5.41 -26.38
N GLY A 204 9.66 4.19 -26.91
CA GLY A 204 9.20 3.89 -28.27
C GLY A 204 7.69 3.73 -28.44
N ASP A 205 6.91 3.65 -27.36
CA ASP A 205 5.46 3.41 -27.41
C ASP A 205 4.65 4.60 -26.85
N ASP A 206 4.01 5.39 -27.70
CA ASP A 206 3.16 6.52 -27.29
C ASP A 206 1.96 6.12 -26.44
N LEU A 207 1.56 4.85 -26.49
CA LEU A 207 0.50 4.29 -25.65
C LEU A 207 1.06 3.58 -24.42
N TRP A 208 2.35 3.76 -24.10
CA TRP A 208 2.92 3.29 -22.85
C TRP A 208 2.18 3.89 -21.66
N MET A 209 2.01 3.08 -20.62
CA MET A 209 1.30 3.47 -19.40
C MET A 209 2.24 3.41 -18.21
N TYR A 210 2.43 4.57 -17.59
CA TYR A 210 3.04 4.65 -16.27
C TYR A 210 2.15 3.97 -15.21
N SER A 211 2.79 3.25 -14.29
CA SER A 211 2.18 2.68 -13.09
C SER A 211 2.91 3.18 -11.86
N ARG A 212 2.20 3.40 -10.75
CA ARG A 212 2.85 3.79 -9.48
C ARG A 212 3.95 2.82 -9.05
N TYR A 213 3.78 1.53 -9.32
CA TYR A 213 4.78 0.51 -8.99
C TYR A 213 6.01 0.60 -9.89
N PHE A 214 5.89 1.12 -11.11
CA PHE A 214 7.06 1.44 -11.93
C PHE A 214 7.91 2.53 -11.26
N GLY A 215 7.26 3.60 -10.76
CA GLY A 215 7.96 4.66 -10.01
C GLY A 215 8.59 4.16 -8.71
N ILE A 216 7.89 3.33 -7.95
CA ILE A 216 8.46 2.72 -6.73
C ILE A 216 9.62 1.78 -7.08
N GLY A 217 9.56 1.08 -8.22
CA GLY A 217 10.68 0.31 -8.75
C GLY A 217 11.91 1.19 -9.01
N LEU A 218 11.73 2.35 -9.63
CA LEU A 218 12.82 3.33 -9.82
C LEU A 218 13.38 3.83 -8.48
N LEU A 219 12.53 4.10 -7.48
CA LEU A 219 12.98 4.43 -6.13
C LEU A 219 13.85 3.34 -5.53
N LYS A 220 13.48 2.08 -5.72
CA LYS A 220 14.29 0.95 -5.23
C LYS A 220 15.63 0.83 -5.93
N LEU A 221 15.68 1.14 -7.23
CA LEU A 221 16.95 1.23 -7.96
C LEU A 221 17.83 2.38 -7.43
N MET A 222 17.24 3.54 -7.13
CA MET A 222 17.95 4.68 -6.53
C MET A 222 18.59 4.31 -5.19
N GLU A 223 17.81 3.65 -4.31
CA GLU A 223 18.30 3.11 -3.05
C GLU A 223 19.48 2.16 -3.26
N THR A 224 19.39 1.29 -4.27
CA THR A 224 20.40 0.26 -4.57
C THR A 224 21.73 0.87 -5.02
N VAL A 225 21.71 1.96 -5.79
CA VAL A 225 22.92 2.69 -6.21
C VAL A 225 23.42 3.72 -5.19
N GLY A 226 22.83 3.73 -3.98
CA GLY A 226 23.29 4.55 -2.86
C GLY A 226 22.83 6.01 -2.90
N ILE A 227 21.76 6.33 -3.63
CA ILE A 227 21.11 7.64 -3.51
C ILE A 227 20.41 7.72 -2.15
N ASN A 228 20.56 8.85 -1.46
CA ASN A 228 19.90 9.05 -0.18
C ASN A 228 18.38 9.06 -0.38
N MET A 229 17.68 8.26 0.42
CA MET A 229 16.22 8.10 0.32
C MET A 229 15.51 9.20 1.11
N ASP A 230 15.83 10.45 0.78
CA ASP A 230 15.12 11.65 1.24
C ASP A 230 14.30 12.25 0.10
N LYS A 231 13.18 12.88 0.46
CA LYS A 231 12.26 13.49 -0.51
C LYS A 231 12.97 14.51 -1.42
N ASP A 232 13.79 15.39 -0.83
CA ASP A 232 14.39 16.51 -1.55
C ASP A 232 15.57 16.05 -2.42
N GLU A 233 16.23 14.95 -2.06
CA GLU A 233 17.30 14.35 -2.85
C GLU A 233 16.78 13.47 -3.99
N VAL A 234 15.67 12.75 -3.76
CA VAL A 234 15.10 11.84 -4.76
C VAL A 234 14.34 12.57 -5.85
N TYR A 235 13.61 13.65 -5.52
CA TYR A 235 12.81 14.40 -6.50
C TYR A 235 13.61 14.80 -7.76
N PRO A 236 14.78 15.47 -7.69
CA PRO A 236 15.52 15.86 -8.88
C PRO A 236 16.05 14.67 -9.67
N VAL A 237 16.38 13.55 -9.00
CA VAL A 237 16.83 12.34 -9.69
C VAL A 237 15.67 11.67 -10.42
N MET A 238 14.49 11.57 -9.80
CA MET A 238 13.28 11.05 -10.43
C MET A 238 12.88 11.90 -11.63
N GLU A 239 12.95 13.22 -11.49
CA GLU A 239 12.67 14.16 -12.58
C GLU A 239 13.63 13.93 -13.76
N ASP A 240 14.94 13.85 -13.51
CA ASP A 240 15.95 13.60 -14.55
C ASP A 240 15.77 12.22 -15.21
N TRP A 241 15.57 11.16 -14.41
CA TRP A 241 15.40 9.79 -14.91
C TRP A 241 14.15 9.65 -15.79
N MET A 242 13.05 10.29 -15.42
CA MET A 242 11.82 10.25 -16.21
C MET A 242 11.92 11.15 -17.45
N SER A 243 12.39 12.39 -17.29
CA SER A 243 12.42 13.37 -18.38
C SER A 243 13.57 13.15 -19.36
N ASN A 244 14.80 13.19 -18.88
CA ASN A 244 16.00 13.21 -19.71
C ASN A 244 16.50 11.80 -20.09
N LYS A 245 16.22 10.78 -19.27
CA LYS A 245 16.63 9.41 -19.57
C LYS A 245 15.55 8.64 -20.32
N LEU A 246 14.33 8.57 -19.77
CA LEU A 246 13.21 7.82 -20.37
C LEU A 246 12.43 8.61 -21.43
N GLY A 247 12.52 9.93 -21.47
CA GLY A 247 11.75 10.77 -22.41
C GLY A 247 10.25 10.83 -22.10
N ARG A 248 9.87 10.69 -20.83
CA ARG A 248 8.47 10.67 -20.37
C ARG A 248 8.20 11.77 -19.34
N SER A 249 6.92 12.09 -19.13
CA SER A 249 6.55 13.13 -18.18
C SER A 249 6.95 12.72 -16.75
N PRO A 250 7.71 13.56 -16.02
CA PRO A 250 8.10 13.25 -14.65
C PRO A 250 6.98 13.50 -13.65
N MET A 251 5.93 14.24 -14.02
CA MET A 251 4.93 14.79 -13.11
C MET A 251 4.29 13.73 -12.19
N THR A 252 3.81 12.61 -12.77
CA THR A 252 3.17 11.54 -11.98
C THR A 252 4.19 10.77 -11.14
N ALA A 253 5.38 10.51 -11.69
CA ALA A 253 6.41 9.77 -10.98
C ALA A 253 6.95 10.53 -9.76
N CYS A 254 7.16 11.84 -9.89
CA CYS A 254 7.57 12.69 -8.76
C CYS A 254 6.44 12.84 -7.72
N ALA A 255 5.18 12.91 -8.15
CA ALA A 255 4.04 12.93 -7.22
C ALA A 255 3.92 11.61 -6.43
N ASP A 256 4.14 10.48 -7.10
CA ASP A 256 4.13 9.16 -6.46
C ASP A 256 5.32 8.95 -5.54
N SER A 257 6.52 9.47 -5.87
CA SER A 257 7.67 9.43 -4.95
C SER A 257 7.43 10.26 -3.69
N ASP A 258 6.84 11.45 -3.84
CA ASP A 258 6.43 12.28 -2.72
C ASP A 258 5.42 11.57 -1.81
N LEU A 259 4.44 10.90 -2.42
CA LEU A 259 3.46 10.12 -1.69
C LEU A 259 4.09 8.93 -0.98
N PHE A 260 5.05 8.24 -1.61
CA PHE A 260 5.79 7.14 -1.02
C PHE A 260 6.49 7.56 0.28
N PHE A 261 7.23 8.68 0.29
CA PHE A 261 7.88 9.17 1.51
C PHE A 261 6.89 9.60 2.59
N LYS A 262 5.76 10.21 2.21
CA LYS A 262 4.68 10.55 3.15
C LYS A 262 4.08 9.29 3.80
N VAL A 263 3.86 8.23 3.02
CA VAL A 263 3.33 6.96 3.53
C VAL A 263 4.37 6.27 4.41
N LYS A 264 5.63 6.22 3.98
CA LYS A 264 6.74 5.68 4.78
C LYS A 264 6.83 6.37 6.15
N SER A 265 6.81 7.69 6.19
CA SER A 265 6.85 8.46 7.44
C SER A 265 5.66 8.13 8.36
N LYS A 266 4.45 7.94 7.80
CA LYS A 266 3.29 7.51 8.58
C LYS A 266 3.43 6.10 9.13
N LEU A 267 4.00 5.17 8.36
CA LEU A 267 4.28 3.81 8.81
C LEU A 267 5.32 3.79 9.94
N ASP A 268 6.39 4.58 9.81
CA ASP A 268 7.43 4.73 10.85
C ASP A 268 6.83 5.30 12.16
N MET A 269 5.92 6.29 12.05
CA MET A 269 5.19 6.84 13.20
C MET A 269 4.24 5.82 13.82
N MET A 270 3.50 5.06 12.99
CA MET A 270 2.60 4.01 13.45
C MET A 270 3.35 2.89 14.18
N GLU A 271 4.51 2.48 13.67
CA GLU A 271 5.39 1.50 14.32
C GLU A 271 5.84 1.98 15.71
N THR A 272 6.26 3.24 15.80
CA THR A 272 6.68 3.84 17.08
C THR A 272 5.51 3.85 18.07
N MET A 273 4.31 4.25 17.65
CA MET A 273 3.11 4.26 18.47
C MET A 273 2.74 2.84 18.95
N MET A 274 2.82 1.83 18.08
CA MET A 274 2.53 0.44 18.46
C MET A 274 3.52 -0.07 19.52
N LYS A 275 4.82 0.20 19.36
CA LYS A 275 5.84 -0.14 20.36
C LYS A 275 5.58 0.53 21.71
N GLU A 276 5.19 1.80 21.72
CA GLU A 276 4.84 2.52 22.95
C GLU A 276 3.60 1.94 23.64
N ILE A 277 2.57 1.56 22.86
CA ILE A 277 1.37 0.91 23.38
C ILE A 277 1.72 -0.44 24.01
N GLU A 278 2.51 -1.27 23.32
CA GLU A 278 2.96 -2.56 23.86
C GLU A 278 3.74 -2.41 25.16
N ILE A 279 4.66 -1.44 25.24
CA ILE A 279 5.42 -1.16 26.47
C ILE A 279 4.48 -0.77 27.61
N ARG A 280 3.50 0.10 27.32
CA ARG A 280 2.51 0.55 28.30
C ARG A 280 1.62 -0.60 28.78
N GLU A 281 1.19 -1.47 27.88
CA GLU A 281 0.36 -2.63 28.23
C GLU A 281 1.13 -3.67 29.04
N LYS A 282 2.39 -3.96 28.68
CA LYS A 282 3.28 -4.82 29.47
C LYS A 282 3.49 -4.26 30.87
N LYS A 283 3.70 -2.94 31.00
CA LYS A 283 3.81 -2.27 32.32
C LYS A 283 2.52 -2.40 33.14
N ARG A 284 1.35 -2.11 32.54
CA ARG A 284 0.04 -2.28 33.21
C ARG A 284 -0.26 -3.73 33.57
N MET A 285 0.23 -4.70 32.79
CA MET A 285 0.06 -6.12 33.10
C MET A 285 0.97 -6.52 34.26
N ALA A 286 2.22 -6.04 34.28
CA ALA A 286 3.15 -6.26 35.39
C ALA A 286 2.61 -5.66 36.70
N GLU A 287 2.16 -4.40 36.69
CA GLU A 287 1.54 -3.74 37.85
C GLU A 287 0.33 -4.54 38.38
N ARG A 288 -0.55 -5.02 37.48
CA ARG A 288 -1.70 -5.86 37.88
C ARG A 288 -1.29 -7.22 38.45
N LEU A 289 -0.17 -7.79 38.01
CA LEU A 289 0.34 -9.05 38.56
C LEU A 289 1.02 -8.83 39.92
N GLU A 290 1.75 -7.73 40.08
CA GLU A 290 2.35 -7.30 41.35
C GLU A 290 1.26 -7.00 42.40
N GLU A 291 0.24 -6.21 42.06
CA GLU A 291 -0.89 -5.93 42.95
C GLU A 291 -1.61 -7.21 43.41
N LYS A 292 -1.77 -8.19 42.51
CA LYS A 292 -2.36 -9.50 42.84
C LYS A 292 -1.45 -10.31 43.76
N ALA A 293 -0.13 -10.29 43.52
CA ALA A 293 0.84 -10.97 44.37
C ALA A 293 0.89 -10.34 45.77
N GLU A 294 0.91 -9.01 45.87
CA GLU A 294 0.86 -8.28 47.14
C GLU A 294 -0.45 -8.49 47.90
N ALA A 295 -1.59 -8.53 47.20
CA ALA A 295 -2.89 -8.82 47.80
C ALA A 295 -2.94 -10.26 48.34
N ALA A 296 -2.36 -11.22 47.62
CA ALA A 296 -2.26 -12.62 48.06
C ALA A 296 -1.33 -12.77 49.28
N LEU A 297 -0.19 -12.06 49.30
CA LEU A 297 0.71 -12.03 50.46
C LEU A 297 0.04 -11.43 51.69
N ARG A 298 -0.63 -10.27 51.55
CA ARG A 298 -1.39 -9.65 52.65
C ARG A 298 -2.54 -10.52 53.15
N ALA A 299 -3.20 -11.27 52.28
CA ALA A 299 -4.21 -12.24 52.69
C ALA A 299 -3.60 -13.40 53.49
N ALA A 300 -2.44 -13.93 53.04
CA ALA A 300 -1.74 -15.00 53.75
C ALA A 300 -1.16 -14.56 55.11
N GLU A 301 -0.73 -13.30 55.23
CA GLU A 301 -0.29 -12.74 56.52
C GLU A 301 -1.46 -12.59 57.50
N ARG A 302 -2.60 -12.06 57.05
CA ARG A 302 -3.82 -11.96 57.88
C ARG A 302 -4.33 -13.32 58.33
N GLU A 303 -4.28 -14.33 57.46
CA GLU A 303 -4.66 -15.70 57.84
C GLU A 303 -3.72 -16.27 58.90
N LYS A 304 -2.41 -16.02 58.80
CA LYS A 304 -1.43 -16.43 59.83
C LYS A 304 -1.66 -15.71 61.16
N GLU A 305 -2.00 -14.42 61.14
CA GLU A 305 -2.32 -13.66 62.35
C GLU A 305 -3.61 -14.18 63.01
N TRP A 306 -4.67 -14.38 62.22
CA TRP A 306 -5.91 -14.99 62.69
C TRP A 306 -5.68 -16.37 63.30
N GLN A 307 -4.89 -17.23 62.65
CA GLN A 307 -4.58 -18.56 63.17
C GLN A 307 -3.84 -18.47 64.52
N LYS A 308 -2.90 -17.53 64.68
CA LYS A 308 -2.20 -17.30 65.96
C LYS A 308 -3.16 -16.84 67.06
N GLU A 309 -4.13 -15.97 66.74
CA GLU A 309 -5.13 -15.51 67.70
C GLU A 309 -6.10 -16.63 68.10
N VAL A 310 -6.53 -17.45 67.14
CA VAL A 310 -7.37 -18.64 67.41
C VAL A 310 -6.62 -19.64 68.29
N ASP A 311 -5.35 -19.89 68.01
CA ASP A 311 -4.51 -20.80 68.81
C ASP A 311 -4.25 -20.25 70.23
N ALA A 312 -4.12 -18.93 70.39
CA ALA A 312 -3.97 -18.28 71.70
C ALA A 312 -5.28 -18.34 72.52
N ALA A 313 -6.43 -18.05 71.90
CA ALA A 313 -7.74 -18.11 72.55
C ALA A 313 -8.14 -19.54 72.95
N ASN A 314 -7.72 -20.55 72.17
CA ASN A 314 -7.91 -21.95 72.54
C ASN A 314 -7.02 -22.37 73.72
N LYS A 315 -5.83 -21.79 73.88
CA LYS A 315 -5.00 -22.02 75.07
C LYS A 315 -5.61 -21.40 76.33
N GLU A 316 -6.10 -20.17 76.27
CA GLU A 316 -6.77 -19.54 77.42
C GLU A 316 -8.03 -20.28 77.89
N LYS A 317 -8.74 -20.97 76.98
CA LYS A 317 -9.90 -21.80 77.35
C LYS A 317 -9.56 -23.16 77.95
N VAL A 318 -8.32 -23.64 77.80
CA VAL A 318 -7.87 -24.90 78.38
C VAL A 318 -7.30 -24.69 79.79
N ASP A 319 -6.88 -23.46 80.11
CA ASP A 319 -6.30 -23.08 81.40
C ASP A 319 -7.34 -22.47 82.39
N ALA A 320 -8.63 -22.45 82.05
CA ALA A 320 -9.75 -21.99 82.89
C ALA A 320 -10.69 -23.15 83.29
#